data_AF-A0AAW2K9G5-F1
#
_entry.id   AF-A0AAW2K9G5-F1
#
_cell.length_a   1.000
_cell.length_b   1.000
_cell.length_c   1.000
_cell.angle_alpha   90.00
_cell.angle_beta   90.00
_cell.angle_gamma   90.00
#
_symmetry.space_group_name_H-M   'P 1'
#
loop_
_entity.id
_entity.type
_entity.pdbx_description
1 polymer ?
#
loop_
_entity_poly.entity_id
_entity_poly.type
_entity_poly.pdbx_seq_one_letter_code
_entity_poly.pdbx_strand_id
1 'polypeptide(L)'
;MLGMMGEGYAWVVTTKTMNFLDSLDSLDYESMAGIVGLKYHINVSIKSQDLALRWRRELQQIESNLEIKDLNLVGLRAYDVVWVLAEAIERQEYSFLPV
;
A
#
# COMPACT_ATOMS: atom_id res chain seq x y z
N MET A 1 -22.93 -18.93 1.08
CA MET A 1 -21.94 -19.20 0.02
C MET A 1 -22.35 -20.44 -0.77
N LEU A 2 -22.11 -20.47 -2.08
CA LEU A 2 -22.46 -21.57 -3.01
C LEU A 2 -21.61 -22.86 -2.82
N GLY A 3 -21.06 -23.09 -1.62
CA GLY A 3 -20.18 -24.25 -1.34
C GLY A 3 -18.81 -24.22 -2.01
N MET A 4 -18.48 -23.17 -2.77
CA MET A 4 -17.26 -23.11 -3.58
C MET A 4 -15.96 -22.82 -2.79
N MET A 5 -16.02 -22.73 -1.47
CA MET A 5 -14.85 -22.72 -0.57
C MET A 5 -14.57 -24.11 0.04
N GLY A 6 -15.35 -25.12 -0.34
CA GLY A 6 -15.16 -26.51 0.06
C GLY A 6 -14.13 -27.25 -0.78
N GLU A 7 -13.89 -28.52 -0.42
CA GLU A 7 -12.95 -29.40 -1.11
C GLU A 7 -13.23 -29.50 -2.62
N GLY A 8 -12.16 -29.56 -3.42
CA GLY A 8 -12.22 -29.67 -4.87
C GLY A 8 -12.21 -28.35 -5.65
N TYR A 9 -12.26 -27.21 -4.96
CA TYR A 9 -12.17 -25.88 -5.57
C TYR A 9 -10.85 -25.17 -5.23
N ALA A 10 -10.34 -24.41 -6.19
CA ALA A 10 -9.21 -23.52 -6.00
C ALA A 10 -9.52 -22.16 -6.63
N TRP A 11 -9.04 -21.08 -6.00
CA TRP A 11 -9.25 -19.72 -6.45
C TRP A 11 -7.92 -19.03 -6.70
N VAL A 12 -7.78 -18.40 -7.87
CA VAL A 12 -6.67 -17.50 -8.16
C VAL A 12 -7.16 -16.08 -7.99
N VAL A 13 -6.56 -15.35 -7.04
CA VAL A 13 -6.97 -13.98 -6.72
C VAL A 13 -5.89 -12.97 -7.11
N THR A 14 -6.34 -11.84 -7.65
CA THR A 14 -5.44 -10.76 -8.07
C THR A 14 -4.94 -9.95 -6.88
N THR A 15 -3.93 -9.12 -7.09
CA THR A 15 -3.38 -8.28 -6.01
C THR A 15 -4.36 -7.28 -5.43
N LYS A 16 -5.32 -6.79 -6.23
CA LYS A 16 -6.39 -5.93 -5.71
C LYS A 16 -7.24 -6.70 -4.69
N THR A 17 -7.55 -7.95 -4.98
CA THR A 17 -8.30 -8.83 -4.08
C THR A 17 -7.47 -9.17 -2.84
N MET A 18 -6.19 -9.53 -2.99
CA MET A 18 -5.32 -9.79 -1.82
C MET A 18 -5.21 -8.60 -0.87
N ASN A 19 -5.09 -7.38 -1.40
CA ASN A 19 -5.04 -6.17 -0.56
C ASN A 19 -6.34 -5.92 0.21
N PHE A 20 -7.48 -6.39 -0.30
CA PHE A 20 -8.74 -6.36 0.44
C PHE A 20 -8.77 -7.43 1.54
N LEU A 21 -8.26 -8.64 1.27
CA LEU A 21 -8.17 -9.71 2.25
C LEU A 21 -7.28 -9.34 3.45
N ASP A 22 -6.27 -8.48 3.27
CA ASP A 22 -5.46 -7.93 4.37
C ASP A 22 -6.27 -7.11 5.40
N SER A 23 -7.53 -6.74 5.11
CA SER A 23 -8.42 -6.05 6.04
C SER A 23 -9.40 -6.96 6.77
N LEU A 24 -9.41 -8.26 6.47
CA LEU A 24 -10.25 -9.24 7.16
C LEU A 24 -9.57 -9.69 8.45
N ASP A 25 -10.38 -10.11 9.43
CA ASP A 25 -9.88 -10.71 10.65
C ASP A 25 -9.25 -12.08 10.38
N SER A 26 -8.31 -12.48 11.24
CA SER A 26 -7.54 -13.73 11.07
C SER A 26 -8.42 -14.97 10.96
N LEU A 27 -9.56 -14.98 11.66
CA LEU A 27 -10.51 -16.10 11.65
C LEU A 27 -11.21 -16.27 10.30
N ASP A 28 -11.48 -15.17 9.60
CA ASP A 28 -12.10 -15.21 8.26
C ASP A 28 -11.09 -15.69 7.22
N TYR A 29 -9.82 -15.29 7.35
CA TYR A 29 -8.74 -15.72 6.48
C TYR A 29 -8.49 -17.23 6.53
N GLU A 30 -8.49 -17.83 7.73
CA GLU A 30 -8.24 -19.28 7.90
C GLU A 30 -9.34 -20.16 7.32
N SER A 31 -10.56 -19.64 7.16
CA SER A 31 -11.68 -20.38 6.56
C SER A 31 -11.58 -20.52 5.03
N MET A 32 -10.68 -19.78 4.38
CA MET A 32 -10.57 -19.66 2.92
C MET A 32 -9.57 -20.65 2.32
N ALA A 33 -9.80 -21.96 2.54
CA ALA A 33 -8.97 -23.00 1.95
C ALA A 33 -9.00 -22.96 0.40
N GLY A 34 -7.84 -23.18 -0.24
CA GLY A 34 -7.73 -23.26 -1.70
C GLY A 34 -7.51 -21.93 -2.44
N ILE A 35 -7.29 -20.82 -1.73
CA ILE A 35 -6.96 -19.53 -2.36
C ILE A 35 -5.45 -19.41 -2.60
N VAL A 36 -5.07 -19.06 -3.83
CA VAL A 36 -3.73 -18.67 -4.23
C VAL A 36 -3.78 -17.25 -4.77
N GLY A 37 -3.02 -16.34 -4.17
CA GLY A 37 -3.06 -14.92 -4.50
C GLY A 37 -1.71 -14.34 -4.90
N LEU A 38 -1.75 -13.29 -5.72
CA LEU A 38 -0.57 -12.48 -6.01
C LEU A 38 -0.52 -11.28 -5.07
N LYS A 39 0.56 -11.10 -4.31
CA LYS A 39 0.79 -9.92 -3.48
C LYS A 39 2.05 -9.20 -3.92
N TYR A 40 1.99 -7.87 -4.06
CA TYR A 40 3.21 -7.11 -4.29
C TYR A 40 4.10 -7.22 -3.07
N HIS A 41 5.32 -7.71 -3.27
CA HIS A 41 6.32 -7.68 -2.22
C HIS A 41 6.87 -6.26 -2.08
N ILE A 42 6.72 -5.67 -0.91
CA ILE A 42 7.35 -4.39 -0.57
C ILE A 42 8.60 -4.72 0.23
N ASN A 43 9.76 -4.42 -0.34
CA ASN A 43 11.01 -4.48 0.40
C ASN A 43 11.00 -3.34 1.42
N VAL A 44 10.94 -3.68 2.70
CA VAL A 44 11.10 -2.70 3.78
C VAL A 44 12.52 -2.17 3.71
N SER A 45 12.65 -0.91 3.30
CA SER A 45 13.91 -0.16 3.27
C SER A 45 13.95 0.87 4.39
N ILE A 46 15.16 1.35 4.72
CA ILE A 46 15.35 2.46 5.67
C ILE A 46 14.54 3.70 5.21
N LYS A 47 14.49 3.97 3.90
CA LYS A 47 13.73 5.10 3.34
C LYS A 47 12.22 4.94 3.54
N SER A 48 11.67 3.75 3.34
CA SER A 48 10.24 3.51 3.56
C SER A 48 9.86 3.57 5.04
N GLN A 49 10.75 3.14 5.94
CA GLN A 49 10.54 3.27 7.39
C GLN A 49 10.56 4.73 7.82
N ASP A 50 11.53 5.52 7.34
CA ASP A 50 11.58 6.96 7.61
C ASP A 50 10.30 7.67 7.13
N LEU A 51 9.86 7.37 5.90
CA LEU A 51 8.62 7.91 5.37
C LEU A 51 7.40 7.55 6.25
N ALA A 52 7.29 6.30 6.68
CA ALA A 52 6.20 5.88 7.57
C ALA A 52 6.24 6.61 8.93
N LEU A 53 7.42 6.80 9.51
CA LEU A 53 7.58 7.57 10.76
C LEU A 53 7.19 9.03 10.60
N ARG A 54 7.63 9.69 9.52
CA ARG A 54 7.26 11.07 9.21
C ARG A 54 5.75 11.19 9.00
N TRP A 55 5.16 10.29 8.21
CA TRP A 55 3.73 10.25 7.96
C TRP A 55 2.91 10.17 9.25
N ARG A 56 3.29 9.25 10.16
CA ARG A 56 2.63 9.15 11.46
C ARG A 56 2.75 10.45 12.27
N ARG A 57 3.93 11.06 12.33
CA ARG A 57 4.13 12.33 13.06
C ARG A 57 3.27 13.46 12.50
N GLU A 58 3.25 13.65 11.18
CA GLU A 58 2.47 14.72 10.55
C GLU A 58 0.97 14.53 10.78
N LEU A 59 0.45 13.31 10.66
CA LEU A 59 -0.97 13.03 10.91
C LEU A 59 -1.36 13.27 12.38
N GLN A 60 -0.50 12.93 13.33
CA GLN A 60 -0.75 13.20 14.75
C GLN A 60 -0.81 14.70 15.06
N GLN A 61 -0.06 15.52 14.33
CA GLN A 61 -0.12 16.99 14.48
C GLN A 61 -1.43 17.56 13.94
N ILE A 62 -1.99 16.96 12.88
CA ILE A 62 -3.26 17.38 12.30
C ILE A 62 -4.43 16.95 13.19
N GLU A 63 -4.43 15.71 13.65
CA GLU A 63 -5.48 15.16 14.52
C GLU A 63 -4.89 14.16 15.51
N SER A 64 -4.87 14.54 16.79
CA SER A 64 -4.22 13.78 17.86
C SER A 64 -4.90 12.44 18.17
N ASN A 65 -6.16 12.26 17.76
CA ASN A 65 -6.98 11.07 18.05
C ASN A 65 -7.17 10.16 16.83
N LEU A 66 -6.49 10.44 15.71
CA LEU A 66 -6.63 9.63 14.52
C LEU A 66 -6.01 8.24 14.74
N GLU A 67 -6.76 7.18 14.45
CA GLU A 67 -6.18 5.84 14.35
C GLU A 67 -5.34 5.78 13.08
N ILE A 68 -4.02 5.94 13.22
CA ILE A 68 -3.14 6.02 12.07
C ILE A 68 -2.84 4.61 11.56
N LYS A 69 -3.51 4.26 10.46
CA LYS A 69 -3.15 3.09 9.67
C LYS A 69 -1.84 3.35 8.94
N ASP A 70 -0.96 2.35 8.93
CA ASP A 70 0.32 2.44 8.23
C ASP A 70 0.14 2.65 6.72
N LEU A 71 1.15 3.31 6.12
CA LEU A 71 1.26 3.51 4.68
C LEU A 71 1.24 2.16 3.96
N ASN A 72 0.13 1.87 3.28
CA ASN A 72 0.01 0.71 2.42
C ASN A 72 0.74 0.96 1.08
N LEU A 73 0.83 -0.08 0.23
CA LEU A 73 1.46 0.01 -1.09
C LEU A 73 0.94 1.18 -1.93
N VAL A 74 -0.36 1.42 -1.89
CA VAL A 74 -1.01 2.45 -2.71
C VAL A 74 -0.54 3.82 -2.27
N GLY A 75 -0.48 4.07 -0.96
CA GLY A 75 0.05 5.31 -0.39
C GLY A 75 1.54 5.52 -0.71
N LEU A 76 2.36 4.47 -0.62
CA LEU A 76 3.78 4.53 -1.00
C LEU A 76 3.94 4.89 -2.48
N ARG A 77 3.17 4.27 -3.39
CA ARG A 77 3.21 4.62 -4.82
C ARG A 77 2.72 6.03 -5.09
N ALA A 78 1.68 6.48 -4.39
CA ALA A 78 1.20 7.85 -4.53
C ALA A 78 2.30 8.85 -4.14
N TYR A 79 3.03 8.58 -3.05
CA TYR A 79 4.19 9.38 -2.65
C TYR A 79 5.27 9.42 -3.74
N ASP A 80 5.67 8.26 -4.28
CA ASP A 80 6.68 8.19 -5.34
C ASP A 80 6.24 8.94 -6.61
N VAL A 81 4.97 8.84 -7.01
CA VAL A 81 4.43 9.55 -8.17
C VAL A 81 4.48 11.07 -7.97
N VAL A 82 4.06 11.55 -6.79
CA VAL A 82 4.13 12.99 -6.47
C VAL A 82 5.57 13.47 -6.43
N TRP A 83 6.48 12.68 -5.84
CA TRP A 83 7.91 12.99 -5.79
C TRP A 83 8.52 13.13 -7.18
N VAL A 84 8.31 12.12 -8.05
CA VAL A 84 8.82 12.14 -9.43
C VAL A 84 8.23 13.31 -10.23
N LEU A 85 6.94 13.61 -10.01
CA LEU A 85 6.29 14.74 -10.67
C LEU A 85 6.91 16.08 -10.23
N ALA A 86 7.12 16.27 -8.93
CA ALA A 86 7.76 17.47 -8.39
C ALA A 86 9.19 17.63 -8.94
N GLU A 87 9.98 16.55 -8.92
CA GLU A 87 11.34 16.53 -9.45
C GLU A 87 11.37 16.89 -10.95
N ALA A 88 10.42 16.38 -11.74
CA ALA A 88 10.33 16.68 -13.17
C ALA A 88 10.01 18.16 -13.43
N ILE A 89 9.14 18.77 -12.61
CA ILE A 89 8.80 20.19 -12.68
C ILE A 89 10.02 21.05 -12.32
N GLU A 90 10.70 20.75 -11.20
CA GLU A 90 11.90 21.46 -10.77
C GLU A 90 12.99 21.41 -11.85
N ARG A 91 13.24 20.23 -12.44
CA ARG A 91 14.21 20.06 -13.53
C ARG A 91 13.86 20.85 -14.79
N GLN A 92 12.57 21.02 -15.09
CA GLN A 92 12.16 21.92 -16.18
C GLN A 92 12.49 23.37 -15.84
N GLU A 93 12.22 23.83 -14.63
CA GLU A 93 12.51 25.21 -14.21
C GLU A 93 14.02 25.54 -14.30
N TYR A 94 14.88 24.60 -13.91
CA TYR A 94 16.34 24.72 -14.12
C TYR A 94 16.76 24.81 -15.59
N SER A 95 15.96 24.29 -16.54
CA SER A 95 16.25 24.39 -17.97
C SER A 95 15.87 25.74 -18.59
N PHE A 96 15.13 26.59 -17.87
CA PHE A 96 14.71 27.93 -18.30
C PHE A 96 15.50 29.08 -17.65
N LEU A 97 16.42 28.79 -16.71
CA LEU A 97 17.33 29.79 -16.16
C LEU A 97 18.46 30.06 -17.17
N PRO A 98 18.71 31.32 -17.57
CA PRO A 98 19.80 31.64 -18.48
C PRO A 98 21.15 31.39 -17.78
N VAL A 99 21.98 30.56 -18.39
CA VAL A 99 23.42 30.42 -18.08
C VAL A 99 24.15 31.67 -18.53
#